data_AF-A0A920UPC5-F1
#
_entry.id   AF-A0A920UPC5-F1
#
_cell.length_a   1.000
_cell.length_b   1.000
_cell.length_c   1.000
_cell.angle_alpha   90.00
_cell.angle_beta   90.00
_cell.angle_gamma   90.00
#
_symmetry.space_group_name_H-M   'P 1'
#
loop_
_entity.id
_entity.type
_entity.pdbx_description
1 polymer ?
#
loop_
_entity_poly.entity_id
_entity_poly.type
_entity_poly.pdbx_seq_one_letter_code
_entity_poly.pdbx_strand_id
1 'polypeptide(L)'
;MNVRITGGELKGRMIRFQTSKALRPTTSMVRGAIFTILGSNVLEGAQVLDLFSGTGAMGIEAISRGAGHVDFIELDSRRCKEIRTILHDFKIDQKAKVTYGNAF
;
A
#
# COMPACT_ATOMS: atom_id res chain seq x y z
N MET A 1 1.18 -6.59 13.98
CA MET A 1 2.33 -5.68 13.80
C MET A 1 1.83 -4.41 13.13
N ASN A 2 2.66 -3.37 13.04
CA ASN A 2 2.29 -2.14 12.37
C ASN A 2 3.45 -1.61 11.52
N VAL A 3 3.11 -0.84 10.49
CA VAL A 3 4.08 -0.06 9.70
C VAL A 3 3.60 1.37 9.54
N ARG A 4 4.53 2.32 9.55
CA ARG A 4 4.21 3.74 9.45
C ARG A 4 4.34 4.24 8.02
N ILE A 5 3.37 5.02 7.56
CA ILE A 5 3.43 5.74 6.28
C ILE A 5 4.47 6.86 6.37
N THR A 6 5.33 6.97 5.38
CA THR A 6 6.55 7.80 5.44
C THR A 6 6.42 9.18 4.81
N GLY A 7 5.54 9.35 3.82
CA GLY A 7 5.36 10.60 3.10
C GLY A 7 3.95 10.78 2.54
N GLY A 8 3.68 11.97 2.00
CA GLY A 8 2.38 12.31 1.43
C GLY A 8 1.30 12.68 2.45
N GLU A 9 0.05 12.73 2.00
CA GLU A 9 -1.13 13.17 2.77
C GLU A 9 -1.41 12.32 4.02
N LEU A 10 -1.06 11.03 3.98
CA LEU A 10 -1.27 10.08 5.08
C LEU A 10 -0.02 9.88 5.94
N LYS A 11 1.03 10.71 5.77
CA LYS A 11 2.29 10.61 6.51
C LYS A 11 2.05 10.50 8.01
N GLY A 12 2.75 9.55 8.64
CA GLY A 12 2.67 9.30 10.08
C GLY A 12 1.54 8.37 10.51
N ARG A 13 0.55 8.07 9.65
CA ARG A 13 -0.48 7.07 9.96
C ARG A 13 0.11 5.66 10.04
N MET A 14 -0.51 4.82 10.87
CA MET A 14 -0.09 3.46 11.13
C MET A 14 -0.99 2.47 10.40
N ILE A 15 -0.40 1.68 9.50
CA ILE A 15 -1.06 0.52 8.88
C ILE A 15 -0.96 -0.65 9.87
N ARG A 16 -2.11 -1.11 10.35
CA ARG A 16 -2.22 -2.22 11.30
C ARG A 16 -2.67 -3.48 10.57
N PHE A 17 -1.98 -4.58 10.80
CA PHE A 17 -2.26 -5.87 10.15
C PHE A 17 -1.93 -7.03 11.09
N GLN A 18 -2.58 -8.17 10.85
CA GLN A 18 -2.25 -9.40 11.55
C GLN A 18 -0.94 -9.95 11.00
N THR A 19 -0.01 -10.26 11.90
CA THR A 19 1.30 -10.80 11.47
C THR A 19 1.21 -12.31 11.30
N SER A 20 2.06 -12.86 10.44
CA SER A 20 2.30 -14.30 10.34
C SER A 20 3.81 -14.56 10.17
N LYS A 21 4.28 -15.80 10.39
CA LYS A 21 5.71 -16.14 10.20
C LYS A 21 6.19 -15.91 8.76
N ALA A 22 5.29 -16.02 7.78
CA ALA A 22 5.59 -15.79 6.37
C ALA A 22 5.59 -14.30 5.97
N LEU A 23 5.02 -13.43 6.81
CA LEU A 23 4.88 -12.01 6.48
C LEU A 23 6.13 -11.22 6.87
N ARG A 24 6.79 -10.66 5.87
CA ARG A 24 7.92 -9.74 6.04
C ARG A 24 7.58 -8.40 5.43
N PRO A 25 6.96 -7.48 6.20
CA PRO A 25 6.60 -6.18 5.66
C PRO A 25 7.87 -5.40 5.28
N THR A 26 7.86 -4.78 4.10
CA THR A 26 8.93 -3.87 3.69
C THR A 26 9.10 -2.78 4.75
N THR A 27 10.34 -2.49 5.14
CA THR A 27 10.59 -1.50 6.20
C THR A 27 10.22 -0.10 5.73
N SER A 28 9.83 0.78 6.67
CA SER A 28 9.57 2.19 6.34
C SER A 28 10.78 2.86 5.68
N MET A 29 12.01 2.49 6.06
CA MET A 29 13.23 3.01 5.42
C MET A 29 13.32 2.62 3.94
N VAL A 30 13.11 1.34 3.62
CA VAL A 30 13.17 0.85 2.23
C VAL A 30 12.05 1.47 1.39
N ARG A 31 10.81 1.51 1.91
CA ARG A 31 9.69 2.17 1.20
C ARG A 31 9.99 3.63 0.93
N GLY A 32 10.47 4.36 1.94
CA GLY A 32 10.83 5.77 1.81
C GLY A 32 11.90 5.99 0.74
N ALA A 33 12.95 5.17 0.73
CA ALA A 33 14.01 5.25 -0.27
C ALA A 33 13.50 5.00 -1.70
N ILE A 34 12.64 4.00 -1.91
CA ILE A 34 12.03 3.73 -3.22
C ILE A 34 11.29 4.96 -3.74
N PHE A 35 10.43 5.58 -2.91
CA PHE A 35 9.69 6.76 -3.34
C PHE A 35 10.55 8.02 -3.50
N THR A 36 11.66 8.12 -2.76
CA THR A 36 12.67 9.17 -3.01
C THR A 36 13.32 8.99 -4.38
N ILE A 37 13.65 7.76 -4.77
CA ILE A 37 14.26 7.45 -6.07
C ILE A 37 13.26 7.71 -7.21
N LEU A 38 12.00 7.32 -7.06
CA LEU A 38 10.95 7.56 -8.06
C LEU A 38 10.68 9.06 -8.28
N GLY A 39 10.85 9.88 -7.25
CA GLY A 39 10.56 11.31 -7.30
C GLY A 39 9.07 11.63 -7.15
N SER A 40 8.75 12.81 -6.61
CA SER A 40 7.36 13.22 -6.32
C SER A 40 6.51 13.39 -7.58
N ASN A 41 7.10 13.90 -8.66
CA ASN A 41 6.38 14.25 -9.88
C ASN A 41 5.84 13.02 -10.63
N VAL A 42 6.45 11.84 -10.42
CA VAL A 42 6.04 10.60 -11.08
C VAL A 42 4.71 10.09 -10.54
N LEU A 43 4.36 10.40 -9.29
CA LEU A 43 3.18 9.85 -8.66
C LEU A 43 1.91 10.67 -8.87
N GLU A 44 2.03 11.96 -9.19
CA GLU A 44 0.86 12.84 -9.30
C GLU A 44 -0.12 12.32 -10.37
N GLY A 45 -1.29 11.83 -9.92
CA GLY A 45 -2.31 11.26 -10.79
C GLY A 45 -1.97 9.88 -11.39
N ALA A 46 -0.84 9.28 -11.01
CA ALA A 46 -0.38 8.02 -11.59
C ALA A 46 -1.30 6.84 -11.28
N GLN A 47 -1.33 5.87 -12.20
CA GLN A 47 -1.91 4.54 -12.00
C GLN A 47 -0.79 3.61 -11.53
N VAL A 48 -0.93 3.00 -10.36
CA VAL A 48 0.08 2.11 -9.78
C VAL A 48 -0.46 0.70 -9.64
N LEU A 49 0.39 -0.29 -9.92
CA LEU A 49 0.10 -1.69 -9.70
C LEU A 49 0.98 -2.22 -8.57
N ASP A 50 0.36 -2.62 -7.46
CA ASP A 50 1.02 -3.24 -6.31
C ASP A 50 0.84 -4.76 -6.39
N LEU A 51 1.78 -5.45 -7.05
CA LEU A 51 1.79 -6.91 -7.14
C LEU A 51 2.32 -7.52 -5.85
N PHE A 52 1.73 -8.64 -5.43
CA PHE A 52 2.06 -9.32 -4.17
C PHE A 52 1.89 -8.36 -2.98
N SER A 53 0.74 -7.67 -2.95
CA SER A 53 0.54 -6.48 -2.12
C SER A 53 0.79 -6.72 -0.62
N GLY A 54 0.59 -7.95 -0.13
CA GLY A 54 0.88 -8.35 1.24
C GLY A 54 0.11 -7.51 2.27
N THR A 55 0.79 -6.59 2.93
CA THR A 55 0.15 -5.65 3.87
C THR A 55 -0.52 -4.44 3.20
N GLY A 56 -0.36 -4.28 1.89
CA GLY A 56 -0.79 -3.11 1.10
C GLY A 56 0.07 -1.87 1.34
N ALA A 57 1.16 -1.97 2.10
CA ALA A 57 1.90 -0.79 2.55
C ALA A 57 2.60 -0.02 1.43
N MET A 58 2.97 -0.66 0.31
CA MET A 58 3.57 0.01 -0.84
C MET A 58 2.52 0.81 -1.62
N GLY A 59 1.42 0.18 -2.00
CA GLY A 59 0.35 0.86 -2.73
C GLY A 59 -0.33 1.98 -1.93
N ILE A 60 -0.55 1.79 -0.62
CA ILE A 60 -1.10 2.85 0.25
C ILE A 60 -0.12 4.04 0.35
N GLU A 61 1.19 3.78 0.41
CA GLU A 61 2.20 4.83 0.39
C GLU A 61 2.22 5.58 -0.96
N ALA A 62 1.97 4.89 -2.07
CA ALA A 62 1.80 5.52 -3.38
C ALA A 62 0.58 6.46 -3.40
N ILE A 63 -0.59 6.00 -2.91
CA ILE A 63 -1.80 6.85 -2.78
C ILE A 63 -1.50 8.08 -1.92
N SER A 64 -0.87 7.87 -0.75
CA SER A 64 -0.50 8.95 0.15
C SER A 64 0.32 10.03 -0.57
N ARG A 65 1.21 9.62 -1.47
CA ARG A 65 2.13 10.50 -2.21
C ARG A 65 1.58 11.04 -3.53
N GLY A 66 0.30 10.85 -3.82
CA GLY A 66 -0.38 11.50 -4.95
C GLY A 66 -0.82 10.58 -6.07
N ALA A 67 -0.61 9.25 -5.96
CA ALA A 67 -1.15 8.32 -6.95
C ALA A 67 -2.67 8.49 -7.09
N GLY A 68 -3.13 8.54 -8.34
CA GLY A 68 -4.53 8.71 -8.68
C GLY A 68 -5.34 7.44 -8.42
N HIS A 69 -4.75 6.29 -8.71
CA HIS A 69 -5.36 4.98 -8.46
C HIS A 69 -4.29 3.90 -8.21
N VAL A 70 -4.63 2.91 -7.39
CA VAL A 70 -3.78 1.74 -7.15
C VAL A 70 -4.57 0.44 -7.26
N ASP A 71 -4.12 -0.46 -8.12
CA ASP A 71 -4.57 -1.85 -8.17
C ASP A 71 -3.69 -2.73 -7.29
N PHE A 72 -4.31 -3.42 -6.34
CA PHE A 72 -3.67 -4.36 -5.43
C PHE A 72 -3.99 -5.79 -5.88
N ILE A 73 -2.96 -6.59 -6.17
CA ILE A 73 -3.10 -8.02 -6.49
C ILE A 73 -2.49 -8.85 -5.36
N GLU A 74 -3.32 -9.67 -4.70
CA GLU A 74 -2.92 -10.46 -3.55
C GLU A 74 -3.58 -11.85 -3.55
N LEU A 75 -2.78 -12.87 -3.20
CA LEU A 75 -3.18 -14.28 -3.25
C LEU A 75 -3.81 -14.77 -1.93
N ASP A 76 -3.60 -14.07 -0.82
CA ASP A 76 -4.27 -14.34 0.45
C ASP A 76 -5.53 -13.48 0.59
N SER A 77 -6.69 -14.14 0.60
CA SER A 77 -7.99 -13.46 0.73
C SER A 77 -8.15 -12.72 2.07
N ARG A 78 -7.47 -13.19 3.13
CA ARG A 78 -7.46 -12.52 4.44
C ARG A 78 -6.73 -11.19 4.34
N ARG A 79 -5.62 -11.14 3.60
CA ARG A 79 -4.86 -9.91 3.33
C ARG A 79 -5.63 -8.94 2.46
N CYS A 80 -6.32 -9.45 1.43
CA CYS A 80 -7.22 -8.63 0.64
C CYS A 80 -8.27 -7.93 1.53
N LYS A 81 -8.82 -8.64 2.53
CA LYS A 81 -9.76 -8.06 3.49
C LYS A 81 -9.09 -7.01 4.37
N GLU A 82 -7.91 -7.28 4.91
CA GLU A 82 -7.14 -6.31 5.71
C GLU A 82 -6.86 -5.02 4.92
N ILE A 83 -6.39 -5.14 3.67
CA ILE A 83 -6.11 -4.00 2.80
C ILE A 83 -7.38 -3.17 2.61
N ARG A 84 -8.52 -3.80 2.29
CA ARG A 84 -9.80 -3.09 2.16
C ARG A 84 -10.22 -2.37 3.44
N THR A 85 -10.03 -2.98 4.60
CA THR A 85 -10.31 -2.32 5.89
C THR A 85 -9.42 -1.10 6.10
N ILE A 86 -8.12 -1.19 5.80
CA ILE A 86 -7.19 -0.06 5.94
C ILE A 86 -7.54 1.07 4.97
N LEU A 87 -7.87 0.74 3.72
CA LEU A 87 -8.31 1.72 2.70
C LEU A 87 -9.54 2.49 3.20
N HIS A 88 -10.51 1.77 3.78
CA HIS A 88 -11.73 2.34 4.35
C HIS A 88 -11.45 3.23 5.55
N ASP A 89 -10.65 2.77 6.50
CA ASP A 89 -10.27 3.53 7.70
C ASP A 89 -9.51 4.81 7.33
N PHE A 90 -8.74 4.77 6.24
CA PHE A 90 -8.02 5.93 5.72
C PHE A 90 -8.84 6.78 4.74
N LYS A 91 -10.05 6.34 4.38
CA LYS A 91 -10.98 7.01 3.46
C LYS A 91 -10.38 7.25 2.07
N ILE A 92 -9.68 6.26 1.56
CA ILE A 92 -9.01 6.29 0.24
C ILE A 92 -9.49 5.16 -0.69
N ASP A 93 -10.62 4.54 -0.37
CA ASP A 93 -11.21 3.42 -1.11
C ASP A 93 -11.44 3.75 -2.59
N GLN A 94 -11.83 4.99 -2.88
CA GLN A 94 -12.14 5.44 -4.23
C GLN A 94 -10.90 5.49 -5.14
N LYS A 95 -9.70 5.51 -4.56
CA LYS A 95 -8.41 5.49 -5.29
C LYS A 95 -7.82 4.08 -5.37
N ALA A 96 -8.59 3.04 -5.07
CA ALA A 96 -8.05 1.70 -4.93
C ALA A 96 -8.99 0.62 -5.43
N LYS A 97 -8.40 -0.45 -5.98
CA LYS A 97 -9.10 -1.70 -6.25
C LYS A 97 -8.27 -2.87 -5.73
N VAL A 98 -8.90 -3.74 -4.94
CA VAL A 98 -8.23 -4.92 -4.37
C VAL A 98 -8.77 -6.17 -5.03
N THR A 99 -7.90 -6.89 -5.72
CA THR A 99 -8.22 -8.13 -6.43
C THR A 99 -7.57 -9.31 -5.72
N TYR A 100 -8.40 -10.28 -5.33
CA TYR A 100 -7.89 -11.58 -4.93
C TYR A 100 -7.49 -12.33 -6.20
N GLY A 101 -6.20 -12.64 -6.35
CA GLY A 101 -5.71 -13.25 -7.58
C GLY A 101 -4.24 -13.63 -7.52
N ASN A 102 -3.86 -14.50 -8.45
CA ASN A 102 -2.46 -14.79 -8.73
C ASN A 102 -1.90 -13.73 -9.69
N ALA A 103 -0.68 -13.27 -9.45
CA ALA A 103 0.03 -12.33 -10.32
C ALA A 103 0.84 -13.02 -11.43
N PHE A 104 0.96 -14.36 -11.38
CA PHE A 104 1.53 -15.20 -12.42
C PHE A 104 0.45 -15.79 -13.33
#